data_AF-B9XPA0-F1
#
_entry.id   AF-B9XPA0-F1
#
_cell.length_a   1.000
_cell.length_b   1.000
_cell.length_c   1.000
_cell.angle_alpha   90.00
_cell.angle_beta   90.00
_cell.angle_gamma   90.00
#
_symmetry.space_group_name_H-M   'P 1'
#
loop_
_entity.id
_entity.type
_entity.pdbx_description
1 polymer ?
#
loop_
_entity_poly.entity_id
_entity_poly.type
_entity_poly.pdbx_seq_one_letter_code
_entity_poly.pdbx_strand_id
1 'polypeptide(L)'
;MVTIFTASGDRQSFQHSSRIIAPLLHWLLPHLSEHTVYNVVLVFRKCAHLTEYAILAFLVWRATRKLVWRDKRPWQWSEAGVALWVAALYASTDEFHQTFVPSREGCLRDVLIDSSGALIGLLALYALGRWLKFW
;
A
#
# COMPACT_ATOMS: atom_id res chain seq x y z
N MET A 1 2.15 10.45 -1.76
CA MET A 1 0.93 11.01 -1.14
C MET A 1 -0.07 11.39 -2.21
N VAL A 2 0.16 12.41 -3.04
CA VAL A 2 -0.73 12.74 -4.18
C VAL A 2 -1.10 11.53 -5.04
N THR A 3 -0.11 10.67 -5.32
CA THR A 3 -0.30 9.42 -6.07
C THR A 3 -1.33 8.46 -5.44
N ILE A 4 -1.32 8.33 -4.12
CA ILE A 4 -2.22 7.43 -3.39
C ILE A 4 -3.65 7.96 -3.50
N PHE A 5 -3.88 9.25 -3.21
CA PHE A 5 -5.21 9.85 -3.34
C PHE A 5 -5.78 9.76 -4.76
N THR A 6 -4.93 9.96 -5.78
CA THR A 6 -5.36 9.83 -7.18
C THR A 6 -5.65 8.39 -7.60
N ALA A 7 -4.93 7.42 -7.02
CA ALA A 7 -5.08 5.99 -7.33
C ALA A 7 -6.22 5.32 -6.53
N SER A 8 -6.60 5.87 -5.38
CA SER A 8 -7.67 5.35 -4.50
C SER A 8 -9.10 5.67 -4.96
N GLY A 9 -9.31 6.45 -6.03
CA GLY A 9 -10.66 6.79 -6.51
C GLY A 9 -11.47 5.58 -6.99
N ASP A 10 -12.72 5.41 -6.56
CA ASP A 10 -13.48 4.15 -6.68
C ASP A 10 -13.67 3.55 -8.10
N ARG A 11 -14.71 4.03 -8.80
CA ARG A 11 -15.14 3.48 -10.09
C ARG A 11 -14.11 3.76 -11.17
N GLN A 12 -13.49 4.93 -11.10
CA GLN A 12 -12.47 5.32 -12.04
C GLN A 12 -11.22 4.44 -11.90
N SER A 13 -10.70 4.20 -10.69
CA SER A 13 -9.52 3.31 -10.50
C SER A 13 -9.83 1.84 -10.82
N PHE A 14 -11.04 1.35 -10.51
CA PHE A 14 -11.42 -0.02 -10.90
C PHE A 14 -11.44 -0.17 -12.41
N GLN A 15 -12.08 0.77 -13.11
CA GLN A 15 -12.13 0.76 -14.57
C GLN A 15 -10.74 0.92 -15.18
N HIS A 16 -9.88 1.78 -14.63
CA HIS A 16 -8.50 1.93 -15.10
C HIS A 16 -7.69 0.64 -14.92
N SER A 17 -7.76 0.01 -13.75
CA SER A 17 -7.05 -1.25 -13.48
C SER A 17 -7.58 -2.40 -14.36
N SER A 18 -8.90 -2.52 -14.47
CA SER A 18 -9.56 -3.55 -15.28
C SER A 18 -9.24 -3.42 -16.78
N ARG A 19 -9.17 -2.19 -17.31
CA ARG A 19 -8.78 -1.95 -18.72
C ARG A 19 -7.40 -2.46 -19.08
N ILE A 20 -6.51 -2.62 -18.11
CA ILE A 20 -5.15 -3.15 -18.31
C ILE A 20 -5.12 -4.64 -18.00
N ILE A 21 -5.65 -5.04 -16.84
CA ILE A 21 -5.51 -6.41 -16.30
C ILE A 21 -6.46 -7.39 -17.01
N ALA A 22 -7.71 -7.00 -17.28
CA ALA A 22 -8.71 -7.91 -17.85
C ALA A 22 -8.33 -8.38 -19.28
N PRO A 23 -7.89 -7.52 -20.21
CA PRO A 23 -7.44 -7.96 -21.53
C PRO A 23 -6.25 -8.91 -21.46
N LEU A 24 -5.31 -8.66 -20.55
CA LEU A 24 -4.15 -9.52 -20.33
C LEU A 24 -4.56 -10.90 -19.78
N LEU A 25 -5.53 -10.94 -18.86
CA LEU A 25 -6.07 -12.19 -18.33
C LEU A 25 -6.81 -13.00 -19.40
N HIS A 26 -7.64 -12.36 -20.23
CA HIS A 26 -8.31 -13.05 -21.34
C HIS A 26 -7.37 -13.47 -22.45
N TRP A 27 -6.28 -12.72 -22.68
CA TRP A 27 -5.24 -13.13 -23.61
C TRP A 27 -4.50 -14.39 -23.13
N LEU A 28 -4.18 -14.46 -21.83
CA LEU A 28 -3.48 -15.60 -21.24
C LEU A 28 -4.39 -16.82 -21.00
N LEU A 29 -5.61 -16.58 -20.53
CA LEU A 29 -6.59 -17.58 -20.12
C LEU A 29 -8.00 -17.17 -20.64
N PRO A 30 -8.30 -17.42 -21.92
CA PRO A 30 -9.54 -16.94 -22.54
C PRO A 30 -10.83 -17.54 -21.96
N HIS A 31 -10.74 -18.66 -21.23
CA HIS A 31 -11.89 -19.35 -20.64
C HIS A 31 -12.30 -18.82 -19.25
N LEU A 32 -11.64 -17.79 -18.72
CA LEU A 32 -12.00 -17.23 -17.41
C LEU A 32 -13.36 -16.54 -17.44
N SER A 33 -14.17 -16.79 -16.42
CA SER A 33 -15.44 -16.08 -16.22
C SER A 33 -15.20 -14.61 -15.82
N GLU A 34 -16.14 -13.73 -16.19
CA GLU A 34 -16.12 -12.30 -15.79
C GLU A 34 -16.02 -12.12 -14.27
N HIS A 35 -16.68 -12.99 -13.50
CA HIS A 35 -16.62 -12.97 -12.04
C HIS A 35 -15.21 -13.29 -11.51
N THR A 36 -14.50 -14.23 -12.14
CA THR A 36 -13.11 -14.55 -11.79
C THR A 36 -12.19 -13.37 -12.11
N VAL A 37 -12.34 -12.76 -13.28
CA VAL A 37 -11.55 -11.60 -13.70
C VAL A 37 -11.76 -10.43 -12.74
N TYR A 38 -13.01 -10.15 -12.37
CA TYR A 38 -13.34 -9.14 -11.36
C TYR A 38 -12.61 -9.37 -10.03
N ASN A 39 -12.64 -10.60 -9.52
CA ASN A 39 -11.96 -10.96 -8.27
C ASN A 39 -10.43 -10.83 -8.36
N VAL A 40 -9.83 -11.22 -9.49
CA VAL A 40 -8.38 -11.06 -9.70
C VAL A 40 -8.00 -9.58 -9.72
N VAL A 41 -8.76 -8.73 -10.43
CA VAL A 41 -8.53 -7.28 -10.43
C VAL A 41 -8.65 -6.71 -9.02
N LEU A 42 -9.65 -7.13 -8.24
CA LEU A 42 -9.78 -6.71 -6.84
C LEU A 42 -8.60 -7.14 -5.97
N VAL A 43 -8.15 -8.38 -6.07
CA VAL A 43 -6.99 -8.87 -5.32
C VAL A 43 -5.74 -8.09 -5.71
N PHE A 44 -5.51 -7.88 -7.00
CA PHE A 44 -4.37 -7.10 -7.49
C PHE A 44 -4.37 -5.69 -6.90
N ARG A 45 -5.52 -5.02 -6.90
CA ARG A 45 -5.66 -3.69 -6.29
C ARG A 45 -5.33 -3.71 -4.80
N LYS A 46 -5.84 -4.68 -4.03
CA LYS A 46 -5.52 -4.81 -2.60
C LYS A 46 -4.02 -5.00 -2.37
N CYS A 47 -3.35 -5.81 -3.19
CA CYS A 47 -1.90 -5.98 -3.14
C CYS A 47 -1.14 -4.69 -3.49
N ALA A 48 -1.65 -3.91 -4.45
CA ALA A 48 -1.07 -2.62 -4.81
C ALA A 48 -1.14 -1.64 -3.63
N HIS A 49 -2.31 -1.47 -3.00
CA HIS A 49 -2.44 -0.63 -1.80
C HIS A 49 -1.52 -1.10 -0.67
N LEU A 50 -1.50 -2.40 -0.37
CA LEU A 50 -0.57 -3.00 0.60
C LEU A 50 0.89 -2.61 0.33
N THR A 51 1.30 -2.63 -0.94
CA THR A 51 2.65 -2.28 -1.39
C THR A 51 2.91 -0.78 -1.28
N GLU A 52 1.94 0.06 -1.65
CA GLU A 52 2.03 1.52 -1.54
C GLU A 52 2.23 1.97 -0.09
N TYR A 53 1.47 1.39 0.85
CA TYR A 53 1.62 1.70 2.27
C TYR A 53 2.91 1.13 2.88
N ALA A 54 3.40 -0.02 2.38
CA ALA A 54 4.73 -0.51 2.73
C ALA A 54 5.84 0.47 2.30
N ILE A 55 5.75 1.01 1.07
CA ILE A 55 6.68 2.01 0.56
C ILE A 55 6.57 3.32 1.34
N LEU A 56 5.34 3.76 1.65
CA LEU A 56 5.11 4.97 2.45
C LEU A 56 5.77 4.84 3.82
N ALA A 57 5.56 3.72 4.52
CA ALA A 57 6.16 3.47 5.82
C ALA A 57 7.70 3.45 5.74
N PHE A 58 8.27 2.84 4.69
CA PHE A 58 9.71 2.89 4.43
C PHE A 58 10.22 4.33 4.24
N LEU A 59 9.53 5.14 3.44
CA LEU A 59 9.92 6.53 3.18
C LEU A 59 9.82 7.40 4.43
N VAL A 60 8.77 7.24 5.24
CA VAL A 60 8.63 7.96 6.51
C VAL A 60 9.72 7.53 7.49
N TRP A 61 9.97 6.22 7.63
CA TRP A 61 11.07 5.71 8.44
C TRP A 61 12.43 6.25 7.97
N ARG A 62 12.64 6.34 6.66
CA ARG A 62 13.87 6.92 6.10
C ARG A 62 13.97 8.41 6.39
N ALA A 63 12.86 9.15 6.41
CA ALA A 63 12.84 10.58 6.69
C ALA A 63 13.09 10.91 8.16
N THR A 64 12.67 10.03 9.09
CA THR A 64 13.01 10.18 10.53
C THR A 64 14.49 9.90 10.78
N ARG A 65 15.15 9.18 9.88
CA ARG A 65 16.60 9.03 9.88
C ARG A 65 17.28 10.16 9.13
N LYS A 66 18.37 10.70 9.68
CA LYS A 66 19.15 11.72 8.97
C LYS A 66 19.56 11.18 7.60
N LEU A 67 19.58 12.05 6.58
CA LEU A 67 20.06 11.77 5.21
C LEU A 67 21.59 11.56 5.17
N VAL A 68 22.13 10.79 6.10
CA VAL A 68 23.54 10.38 6.10
C VAL A 68 23.62 9.10 5.29
N TRP A 69 24.39 9.13 4.20
CA TRP A 69 24.75 7.93 3.46
C TRP A 69 25.39 6.93 4.43
N ARG A 70 24.83 5.70 4.51
CA ARG A 70 25.23 4.66 5.48
C ARG A 70 25.10 5.10 6.95
N ASP A 71 23.92 5.59 7.32
CA ASP A 71 23.58 5.75 8.73
C ASP A 71 23.75 4.41 9.49
N LYS A 72 24.79 4.34 10.34
CA LYS A 72 25.16 3.15 11.12
C LYS A 72 24.34 3.00 12.41
N ARG A 73 23.35 3.87 12.65
CA ARG A 73 22.53 3.77 13.85
C ARG A 73 21.79 2.42 13.87
N PRO A 74 21.78 1.71 15.01
CA PRO A 74 21.04 0.45 15.13
C PRO A 74 19.55 0.70 14.90
N TRP A 75 18.81 -0.35 14.53
CA TRP A 75 17.36 -0.28 14.37
C TRP A 75 16.69 0.26 15.65
N GLN A 76 15.82 1.26 15.50
CA GLN A 76 15.03 1.81 16.60
C GLN A 76 13.55 1.58 16.35
N TRP A 77 12.90 0.85 17.26
CA TRP A 77 11.47 0.56 17.17
C TRP A 77 10.59 1.80 17.33
N SER A 78 11.09 2.85 18.00
CA SER A 78 10.41 4.15 18.08
C SER A 78 10.30 4.82 16.70
N GLU A 79 11.37 4.82 15.90
CA GLU A 79 11.38 5.36 14.54
C GLU A 79 10.39 4.59 13.64
N ALA A 80 10.35 3.25 13.76
CA ALA A 80 9.39 2.42 13.05
C ALA A 80 7.95 2.64 13.53
N GLY A 81 7.75 2.85 14.83
CA GLY A 81 6.44 3.17 15.41
C GLY A 81 5.87 4.48 14.87
N VAL A 82 6.70 5.52 14.74
CA VAL A 82 6.30 6.79 14.11
C VAL A 82 5.91 6.57 12.65
N ALA A 83 6.70 5.80 11.89
CA ALA A 83 6.39 5.50 10.49
C ALA A 83 5.05 4.75 10.33
N LEU A 84 4.78 3.77 11.20
CA LEU A 84 3.52 3.05 11.21
C LEU A 84 2.34 3.96 11.57
N TRP A 85 2.49 4.80 12.60
CA TRP A 85 1.46 5.77 12.99
C TRP A 85 1.12 6.75 11.87
N VAL A 86 2.12 7.31 11.20
CA VAL A 86 1.91 8.21 10.07
C VAL A 86 1.21 7.49 8.91
N ALA A 87 1.60 6.25 8.60
CA ALA A 87 0.94 5.46 7.56
C ALA A 87 -0.52 5.15 7.89
N ALA A 88 -0.83 4.80 9.15
CA ALA A 88 -2.20 4.54 9.60
C ALA A 88 -3.08 5.80 9.59
N LEU A 89 -2.53 6.95 10.00
CA LEU A 89 -3.21 8.24 9.89
C LEU A 89 -3.49 8.57 8.42
N TYR A 90 -2.51 8.33 7.55
CA TYR A 90 -2.69 8.56 6.11
C TYR A 90 -3.74 7.64 5.51
N ALA A 91 -3.77 6.36 5.87
CA ALA A 91 -4.83 5.42 5.48
C ALA A 91 -6.22 5.88 5.92
N SER A 92 -6.31 6.41 7.14
CA SER A 92 -7.56 6.99 7.65
C SER A 92 -7.99 8.20 6.82
N THR A 93 -7.05 9.06 6.39
CA THR A 93 -7.37 10.20 5.52
C THR A 93 -7.79 9.78 4.11
N ASP A 94 -7.27 8.66 3.58
CA ASP A 94 -7.66 8.12 2.28
C ASP A 94 -9.10 7.61 2.31
N GLU A 95 -9.46 6.83 3.33
CA GLU A 95 -10.83 6.35 3.53
C GLU A 95 -11.81 7.50 3.81
N PHE A 96 -11.39 8.51 4.57
CA PHE A 96 -12.18 9.72 4.76
C PHE A 96 -12.39 10.45 3.41
N HIS A 97 -11.36 10.58 2.58
CA HIS A 97 -11.49 11.16 1.25
C HIS A 97 -12.45 10.36 0.35
N GLN A 98 -12.42 9.03 0.43
CA GLN A 98 -13.35 8.16 -0.31
C GLN A 98 -14.82 8.38 0.08
N THR A 99 -15.12 8.86 1.29
CA THR A 99 -16.51 9.22 1.66
C THR A 99 -17.11 10.35 0.83
N PHE A 100 -16.27 11.17 0.19
CA PHE A 100 -16.72 12.23 -0.71
C PHE A 100 -16.91 11.75 -2.15
N VAL A 101 -16.57 10.49 -2.46
CA VAL A 101 -16.72 9.91 -3.79
C VAL A 101 -18.09 9.22 -3.89
N PRO A 102 -18.98 9.65 -4.81
CA PRO A 102 -20.26 8.98 -5.01
C PRO A 102 -20.03 7.51 -5.40
N SER A 103 -20.67 6.59 -4.67
CA SER A 103 -20.53 5.12 -4.72
C SER A 103 -19.54 4.45 -3.76
N ARG A 104 -18.84 5.20 -2.90
CA ARG A 104 -18.03 4.64 -1.79
C ARG A 104 -18.60 4.95 -0.42
N GLU A 105 -18.36 4.01 0.47
CA GLU A 105 -18.39 4.22 1.90
C GLU A 105 -16.97 3.97 2.42
N GLY A 106 -16.49 4.82 3.32
CA GLY A 106 -15.20 4.60 3.97
C GLY A 106 -15.27 3.35 4.84
N CYS A 107 -14.29 2.45 4.70
CA CYS A 107 -14.27 1.18 5.40
C CYS A 107 -13.07 1.09 6.36
N LEU A 108 -13.36 0.95 7.66
CA LEU A 108 -12.31 0.72 8.67
C LEU A 108 -11.46 -0.51 8.35
N ARG A 109 -12.02 -1.51 7.67
CA ARG A 109 -11.28 -2.70 7.25
C ARG A 109 -10.17 -2.35 6.25
N ASP A 110 -10.40 -1.40 5.36
CA ASP A 110 -9.41 -1.02 4.36
C ASP A 110 -8.27 -0.23 5.02
N VAL A 111 -8.57 0.64 6.00
CA VAL A 111 -7.53 1.25 6.88
C VAL A 111 -6.67 0.19 7.56
N LEU A 112 -7.26 -0.89 8.07
CA LEU A 112 -6.53 -1.98 8.72
C LEU A 112 -5.65 -2.76 7.73
N ILE A 113 -6.15 -3.03 6.52
CA ILE A 113 -5.38 -3.70 5.47
C ILE A 113 -4.17 -2.84 5.07
N ASP A 114 -4.38 -1.55 4.84
CA ASP A 114 -3.33 -0.63 4.44
C ASP A 114 -2.28 -0.46 5.54
N SER A 115 -2.74 -0.31 6.79
CA SER A 115 -1.86 -0.27 7.97
C SER A 115 -1.08 -1.58 8.15
N SER A 116 -1.67 -2.73 7.81
CA SER A 116 -0.96 -4.01 7.83
C SER A 116 0.14 -4.07 6.77
N GLY A 117 -0.05 -3.44 5.61
CA GLY A 117 0.99 -3.32 4.59
C GLY A 117 2.17 -2.47 5.04
N ALA A 118 1.89 -1.35 5.70
CA ALA A 118 2.93 -0.55 6.37
C ALA A 118 3.73 -1.37 7.38
N LEU A 119 3.05 -2.15 8.24
CA LEU A 119 3.70 -3.02 9.22
C LEU A 119 4.58 -4.10 8.56
N ILE A 120 4.04 -4.81 7.56
CA ILE A 120 4.77 -5.83 6.82
C ILE A 120 6.01 -5.24 6.15
N GLY A 121 5.89 -4.05 5.53
CA GLY A 121 7.01 -3.34 4.92
C GLY A 121 8.12 -3.02 5.91
N LEU A 122 7.77 -2.54 7.11
CA LEU A 122 8.75 -2.25 8.17
C LEU A 122 9.42 -3.52 8.71
N LEU A 123 8.67 -4.61 8.88
CA LEU A 123 9.22 -5.90 9.31
C LEU A 123 10.16 -6.50 8.26
N ALA A 124 9.79 -6.42 6.99
CA ALA A 124 10.64 -6.85 5.87
C ALA A 124 11.93 -6.04 5.82
N LEU A 125 11.84 -4.72 6.01
CA LEU A 125 13.01 -3.84 6.09
C LEU A 125 13.93 -4.22 7.25
N TYR A 126 13.37 -4.46 8.44
CA TYR A 126 14.10 -4.91 9.62
C TYR A 126 14.82 -6.25 9.37
N ALA A 127 14.13 -7.23 8.78
CA ALA A 127 14.72 -8.52 8.45
C ALA A 127 15.83 -8.39 7.41
N LEU A 128 15.63 -7.54 6.39
CA LEU A 128 16.60 -7.33 5.32
C LEU A 128 17.91 -6.72 5.84
N GLY A 129 17.86 -5.65 6.63
CA GLY A 129 19.11 -5.08 7.14
C GLY A 129 19.74 -5.87 8.28
N ARG A 130 18.98 -6.73 8.98
CA ARG A 130 19.57 -7.77 9.86
C ARG A 130 20.40 -8.75 9.02
N TRP A 131 19.83 -9.24 7.91
CA TRP A 131 20.49 -10.18 7.01
C TRP A 131 21.72 -9.58 6.32
N LEU A 132 21.61 -8.32 5.88
CA LEU A 132 22.71 -7.56 5.27
C LEU A 132 23.71 -6.98 6.27
N LYS A 133 23.51 -7.20 7.59
CA LYS A 133 24.35 -6.67 8.68
C LYS A 133 24.51 -5.13 8.64
N PHE A 134 23.45 -4.44 8.26
CA PHE A 134 23.41 -2.97 8.26
C PHE A 134 23.24 -2.36 9.65
N TRP A 135 22.75 -3.14 10.61
CA TRP A 135 22.63 -2.79 12.03
C TRP A 135 23.01 -3.96 12.93
#